data_AF-A0A074WZW1-F1
#
_entry.id   AF-A0A074WZW1-F1
#
_cell.length_a   1.000
_cell.length_b   1.000
_cell.length_c   1.000
_cell.angle_alpha   90.00
_cell.angle_beta   90.00
_cell.angle_gamma   90.00
#
_symmetry.space_group_name_H-M   'P 1'
#
loop_
_entity.id
_entity.type
_entity.pdbx_description
1 polymer ?
#
loop_
_entity_poly.entity_id
_entity_poly.type
_entity_poly.pdbx_seq_one_letter_code
_entity_poly.pdbx_strand_id
1 'polypeptide(L)'
;MRISSAISALTALVSVTSAAATTKAVSASVTFDNNRRFLFDTDGRQIDAYGSKVNNFNGKYYLYGNSFSETGVAYGIKSYSSSDLQSWQYEGLLFDPANKNNPCAGSGGCGRPHIVYNPNKKSYVLWANAGEVGYVVATSTSPTGPFVFSAARALIDPAFDGLQPADFTVEVINGTGYIVFSALNFRSPNAGNVWPPIFQNLHVSKLTDDFMNTTRVSYPVSSAAGDLIDNEAESPDIFKVGNTFYVAASNTCGYCNGSIALLYRSNSIQGPWTRQILEGYSCNGQVEGVLPLTNPANGAVTNVWHSTSVPGGPRTGFGGHIFQPLTFNADGSAKNLDCSTTASFPVTFTKGNGTAPAGNATKAVDTTPALAVYNPVCDSDSFILYQTWTASKAGTIKSVSLNVARGSQTVPLTLTVFKLNSLNDLFTPGFKWTALGTAAFNANQTTYTFDTVTVPVTTNSTVTKGELLGLSISGADYSPWCHLEYSTTQDCGFKLYQQGNGQYSWRGLQGKNPPVYERQGKSVKFFATYA
;
A
#
# COMPACT_ATOMS: atom_id res chain seq x y z
N MET A 1 84.24 -6.21 23.68
CA MET A 1 83.36 -6.84 24.71
C MET A 1 82.60 -5.72 25.40
N ARG A 2 81.35 -5.47 25.00
CA ARG A 2 80.47 -4.43 25.56
C ARG A 2 79.19 -5.14 26.01
N ILE A 3 78.84 -5.03 27.29
CA ILE A 3 77.58 -5.52 27.84
C ILE A 3 76.76 -4.28 28.19
N SER A 4 75.64 -4.10 27.49
CA SER A 4 74.66 -3.03 27.72
C SER A 4 73.40 -3.67 28.30
N SER A 5 73.03 -3.30 29.52
CA SER A 5 71.83 -3.74 30.21
C SER A 5 70.60 -2.98 29.70
N ALA A 6 69.56 -3.72 29.28
CA ALA A 6 68.30 -3.17 28.80
C ALA A 6 67.28 -3.03 29.95
N ILE A 7 66.62 -1.87 29.99
CA ILE A 7 65.53 -1.51 30.90
C ILE A 7 64.21 -2.05 30.35
N SER A 8 63.47 -2.82 31.15
CA SER A 8 62.10 -3.26 30.82
C SER A 8 61.08 -2.20 31.21
N ALA A 9 60.37 -1.63 30.23
CA ALA A 9 59.21 -0.77 30.45
C ALA A 9 57.94 -1.62 30.53
N LEU A 10 57.19 -1.46 31.62
CA LEU A 10 55.90 -2.11 31.88
C LEU A 10 54.77 -1.24 31.32
N THR A 11 54.17 -1.62 30.19
CA THR A 11 52.99 -0.98 29.63
C THR A 11 51.71 -1.55 30.26
N ALA A 12 50.98 -0.71 31.01
CA ALA A 12 49.65 -1.04 31.51
C ALA A 12 48.62 -0.99 30.38
N LEU A 13 48.00 -2.12 30.04
CA LEU A 13 46.82 -2.18 29.19
C LEU A 13 45.61 -1.64 29.98
N VAL A 14 45.14 -0.45 29.62
CA VAL A 14 43.81 0.04 30.03
C VAL A 14 42.79 -0.59 29.08
N SER A 15 42.11 -1.64 29.56
CA SER A 15 40.96 -2.23 28.88
C SER A 15 39.77 -1.28 28.94
N VAL A 16 39.54 -0.53 27.86
CA VAL A 16 38.31 0.25 27.66
C VAL A 16 37.21 -0.74 27.28
N THR A 17 36.48 -1.24 28.28
CA THR A 17 35.18 -1.88 28.06
C THR A 17 34.21 -0.79 27.63
N SER A 18 34.07 -0.57 26.33
CA SER A 18 32.96 0.20 25.76
C SER A 18 31.67 -0.57 26.05
N ALA A 19 31.01 -0.21 27.16
CA ALA A 19 29.64 -0.60 27.42
C ALA A 19 28.81 -0.06 26.24
N ALA A 20 28.40 -0.95 25.34
CA ALA A 20 27.40 -0.63 24.34
C ALA A 20 26.15 -0.19 25.10
N ALA A 21 25.85 1.10 25.06
CA ALA A 21 24.58 1.60 25.56
C ALA A 21 23.48 0.91 24.75
N THR A 22 22.87 -0.12 25.32
CA THR A 22 21.64 -0.71 24.79
C THR A 22 20.57 0.36 24.95
N THR A 23 20.40 1.20 23.94
CA THR A 23 19.28 2.12 23.84
C THR A 23 18.02 1.25 23.89
N LYS A 24 17.22 1.44 24.95
CA LYS A 24 15.99 0.69 25.14
C LYS A 24 15.10 0.93 23.93
N ALA A 25 14.62 -0.15 23.31
CA ALA A 25 13.72 -0.08 22.17
C ALA A 25 12.51 0.82 22.50
N VAL A 26 12.21 1.77 21.62
CA VAL A 26 11.14 2.75 21.84
C VAL A 26 9.80 2.13 21.43
N SER A 27 8.78 2.30 22.26
CA SER A 27 7.42 1.85 21.94
C SER A 27 6.72 2.83 21.01
N ALA A 28 5.97 2.31 20.04
CA ALA A 28 4.98 3.03 19.24
C ALA A 28 3.65 2.27 19.30
N SER A 29 2.58 2.89 18.80
CA SER A 29 1.28 2.24 18.65
C SER A 29 0.60 2.74 17.38
N VAL A 30 -0.11 1.83 16.72
CA VAL A 30 -0.93 2.09 15.54
C VAL A 30 -2.28 1.44 15.75
N THR A 31 -3.33 2.09 15.28
CA THR A 31 -4.67 1.50 15.26
C THR A 31 -5.02 1.18 13.83
N PHE A 32 -5.17 -0.11 13.54
CA PHE A 32 -5.73 -0.57 12.28
C PHE A 32 -7.26 -0.61 12.38
N ASP A 33 -7.94 -0.33 11.28
CA ASP A 33 -9.39 -0.37 11.23
C ASP A 33 -9.83 -0.98 9.89
N ASN A 34 -10.97 -1.65 9.92
CA ASN A 34 -11.39 -2.45 8.77
C ASN A 34 -12.08 -1.62 7.67
N ASN A 35 -12.38 -0.35 7.89
CA ASN A 35 -13.06 0.48 6.89
C ASN A 35 -12.12 1.41 6.11
N ARG A 36 -11.01 1.85 6.71
CA ARG A 36 -10.01 2.69 6.06
C ARG A 36 -9.09 1.83 5.20
N ARG A 37 -9.46 1.70 3.92
CA ARG A 37 -8.67 0.97 2.93
C ARG A 37 -7.54 1.81 2.36
N PHE A 38 -7.76 3.09 2.08
CA PHE A 38 -6.71 3.92 1.50
C PHE A 38 -5.68 4.34 2.54
N LEU A 39 -4.41 4.08 2.22
CA LEU A 39 -3.27 4.69 2.88
C LEU A 39 -2.68 5.78 1.99
N PHE A 40 -2.08 6.79 2.61
CA PHE A 40 -1.45 7.90 1.90
C PHE A 40 -0.03 8.09 2.40
N ASP A 41 0.85 8.47 1.48
CA ASP A 41 2.20 8.88 1.83
C ASP A 41 2.21 10.30 2.44
N THR A 42 3.37 10.75 2.90
CA THR A 42 3.51 12.05 3.57
C THR A 42 3.27 13.26 2.66
N ASP A 43 3.25 13.06 1.34
CA ASP A 43 2.88 14.07 0.35
C ASP A 43 1.39 14.01 -0.02
N GLY A 44 0.64 13.06 0.55
CA GLY A 44 -0.81 12.92 0.39
C GLY A 44 -1.20 12.03 -0.79
N ARG A 45 -0.25 11.37 -1.45
CA ARG A 45 -0.52 10.48 -2.58
C ARG A 45 -0.96 9.12 -2.06
N GLN A 46 -1.89 8.46 -2.75
CA GLN A 46 -2.25 7.09 -2.42
C GLN A 46 -1.00 6.20 -2.43
N ILE A 47 -0.87 5.34 -1.41
CA ILE A 47 0.11 4.26 -1.44
C ILE A 47 -0.35 3.23 -2.49
N ASP A 48 0.46 3.08 -3.52
CA ASP A 48 0.22 2.24 -4.68
C ASP A 48 1.19 1.05 -4.64
N ALA A 49 0.76 -0.01 -3.95
CA ALA A 49 1.57 -1.18 -3.65
C ALA A 49 0.72 -2.47 -3.61
N TYR A 50 0.39 -3.02 -4.77
CA TYR A 50 -0.28 -4.32 -4.88
C TYR A 50 0.72 -5.49 -4.74
N GLY A 51 0.26 -6.70 -4.39
CA GLY A 51 1.14 -7.87 -4.33
C GLY A 51 2.16 -7.73 -3.20
N SER A 52 1.82 -6.97 -2.16
CA SER A 52 2.79 -6.29 -1.31
C SER A 52 3.21 -7.08 -0.08
N LYS A 53 4.30 -6.64 0.55
CA LYS A 53 4.66 -7.10 1.90
C LYS A 53 5.29 -5.96 2.67
N VAL A 54 4.97 -5.90 3.96
CA VAL A 54 5.68 -5.02 4.90
C VAL A 54 6.82 -5.80 5.55
N ASN A 55 8.05 -5.36 5.35
CA ASN A 55 9.24 -5.92 6.00
C ASN A 55 9.79 -4.94 7.05
N ASN A 56 10.36 -5.47 8.14
CA ASN A 56 11.23 -4.69 9.02
C ASN A 56 12.69 -5.00 8.67
N PHE A 57 13.42 -4.01 8.16
CA PHE A 57 14.84 -4.13 7.89
C PHE A 57 15.62 -3.12 8.71
N ASN A 58 16.56 -3.60 9.51
CA ASN A 58 17.43 -2.79 10.37
C ASN A 58 16.63 -1.77 11.20
N GLY A 59 15.49 -2.20 11.74
CA GLY A 59 14.63 -1.38 12.57
C GLY A 59 13.84 -0.32 11.80
N LYS A 60 13.69 -0.36 10.47
CA LYS A 60 12.75 0.51 9.74
C LYS A 60 11.75 -0.36 8.98
N TYR A 61 10.50 0.09 8.89
CA TYR A 61 9.45 -0.62 8.17
C TYR A 61 9.44 -0.19 6.72
N TYR A 62 9.31 -1.14 5.81
CA TYR A 62 9.26 -0.91 4.38
C TYR A 62 8.09 -1.66 3.76
N LEU A 63 7.33 -0.98 2.91
CA LEU A 63 6.24 -1.54 2.13
C LEU A 63 6.64 -1.51 0.65
N TYR A 64 6.60 -2.67 0.01
CA TYR A 64 6.93 -2.85 -1.40
C TYR A 64 5.73 -3.41 -2.15
N GLY A 65 5.47 -2.93 -3.36
CA GLY A 65 4.41 -3.51 -4.19
C GLY A 65 4.41 -2.99 -5.61
N ASN A 66 3.69 -3.69 -6.48
CA ASN A 66 3.49 -3.29 -7.86
C ASN A 66 2.70 -1.98 -7.93
N SER A 67 3.14 -1.10 -8.82
CA SER A 67 2.51 0.19 -9.07
C SER A 67 1.57 0.13 -10.26
N PHE A 68 0.35 0.64 -10.10
CA PHE A 68 -0.65 0.78 -11.16
C PHE A 68 -0.81 2.24 -11.61
N SER A 69 -0.12 3.19 -10.97
CA SER A 69 -0.33 4.62 -11.19
C SER A 69 -0.07 5.06 -12.63
N GLU A 70 0.98 4.55 -13.28
CA GLU A 70 1.43 5.07 -14.57
C GLU A 70 0.61 4.51 -15.73
N THR A 71 0.45 3.20 -15.85
CA THR A 71 -0.15 2.59 -17.05
C THR A 71 -1.53 1.99 -16.81
N GLY A 72 -2.02 1.97 -15.56
CA GLY A 72 -3.26 1.29 -15.18
C GLY A 72 -3.11 -0.23 -15.08
N VAL A 73 -1.93 -0.76 -15.41
CA VAL A 73 -1.49 -2.14 -15.19
C VAL A 73 -0.20 -2.12 -14.37
N ALA A 74 0.24 -3.28 -13.88
CA ALA A 74 1.47 -3.38 -13.08
C ALA A 74 2.67 -2.80 -13.87
N TYR A 75 3.30 -1.77 -13.31
CA TYR A 75 4.41 -1.04 -13.90
C TYR A 75 5.41 -0.62 -12.83
N GLY A 76 6.46 -1.42 -12.68
CA GLY A 76 7.49 -1.23 -11.66
C GLY A 76 7.02 -1.60 -10.25
N ILE A 77 7.97 -1.57 -9.31
CA ILE A 77 7.75 -1.83 -7.89
C ILE A 77 8.07 -0.56 -7.13
N LYS A 78 7.09 0.04 -6.47
CA LYS A 78 7.28 1.18 -5.58
C LYS A 78 7.71 0.72 -4.20
N SER A 79 8.47 1.57 -3.52
CA SER A 79 8.89 1.37 -2.15
C SER A 79 8.48 2.55 -1.27
N TYR A 80 8.04 2.22 -0.06
CA TYR A 80 7.66 3.17 0.96
C TYR A 80 8.33 2.80 2.28
N SER A 81 8.65 3.78 3.12
CA SER A 81 9.24 3.51 4.43
C SER A 81 8.54 4.24 5.56
N SER A 82 8.56 3.66 6.76
CA SER A 82 7.93 4.22 7.94
C SER A 82 8.69 3.85 9.22
N SER A 83 8.63 4.73 10.22
CA SER A 83 9.08 4.46 11.59
C SER A 83 7.91 4.20 12.56
N ASP A 84 6.67 4.46 12.16
CA ASP A 84 5.49 4.43 13.02
C ASP A 84 4.28 3.68 12.40
N LEU A 85 4.47 3.07 11.22
CA LEU A 85 3.44 2.37 10.42
C LEU A 85 2.23 3.24 10.03
N GLN A 86 2.33 4.56 10.20
CA GLN A 86 1.27 5.53 9.92
C GLN A 86 1.73 6.55 8.88
N SER A 87 2.92 7.10 9.09
CA SER A 87 3.55 8.09 8.24
C SER A 87 4.49 7.36 7.28
N TRP A 88 4.12 7.31 6.00
CA TRP A 88 4.86 6.59 4.97
C TRP A 88 5.56 7.57 4.02
N GLN A 89 6.88 7.47 3.91
CA GLN A 89 7.67 8.20 2.92
C GLN A 89 7.74 7.37 1.64
N TYR A 90 7.43 7.96 0.48
CA TYR A 90 7.75 7.33 -0.80
C TYR A 90 9.27 7.40 -1.03
N GLU A 91 9.88 6.24 -1.32
CA GLU A 91 11.33 6.08 -1.47
C GLU A 91 11.75 5.86 -2.94
N GLY A 92 10.80 5.85 -3.87
CA GLY A 92 11.05 5.64 -5.29
C GLY A 92 10.74 4.21 -5.77
N LEU A 93 11.03 3.98 -7.05
CA LEU A 93 10.95 2.66 -7.68
C LEU A 93 12.21 1.86 -7.38
N LEU A 94 12.04 0.55 -7.14
CA LEU A 94 13.17 -0.34 -6.82
C LEU A 94 14.14 -0.53 -8.00
N PHE A 95 13.68 -0.29 -9.22
CA PHE A 95 14.46 -0.34 -10.46
C PHE A 95 13.78 0.58 -11.49
N ASP A 96 14.43 0.82 -12.63
CA ASP A 96 13.82 1.58 -13.73
C ASP A 96 12.91 0.66 -14.60
N PRO A 97 11.57 0.80 -14.54
CA PRO A 97 10.66 0.00 -15.35
C PRO A 97 10.63 0.41 -16.83
N ALA A 98 11.18 1.56 -17.20
CA ALA A 98 11.27 2.00 -18.59
C ALA A 98 12.50 1.41 -19.31
N ASN A 99 13.46 0.86 -18.55
CA ASN A 99 14.64 0.23 -19.12
C ASN A 99 14.24 -1.01 -19.96
N LYS A 100 14.62 -1.02 -21.24
CA LYS A 100 14.30 -2.11 -22.20
C LYS A 100 14.89 -3.47 -21.81
N ASN A 101 15.93 -3.48 -20.98
CA ASN A 101 16.57 -4.72 -20.50
C ASN A 101 15.97 -5.21 -19.18
N ASN A 102 14.92 -4.57 -18.65
CA ASN A 102 14.26 -5.04 -17.44
C ASN A 102 13.45 -6.31 -17.76
N PRO A 103 13.57 -7.39 -16.95
CA PRO A 103 12.86 -8.64 -17.22
C PRO A 103 11.36 -8.57 -16.87
N CYS A 104 10.87 -7.44 -16.36
CA CYS A 104 9.49 -7.20 -15.95
C CYS A 104 8.60 -6.63 -17.08
N ALA A 105 9.15 -6.40 -18.28
CA ALA A 105 8.40 -5.82 -19.41
C ALA A 105 7.36 -6.79 -20.05
N GLY A 106 7.38 -8.07 -19.66
CA GLY A 106 6.45 -9.10 -20.13
C GLY A 106 5.16 -9.23 -19.30
N SER A 107 4.41 -10.31 -19.53
CA SER A 107 3.07 -10.57 -18.97
C SER A 107 3.00 -10.70 -17.43
N GLY A 108 4.14 -10.83 -16.74
CA GLY A 108 4.17 -10.96 -15.27
C GLY A 108 4.30 -9.64 -14.50
N GLY A 109 4.70 -8.53 -15.14
CA GLY A 109 4.80 -7.21 -14.49
C GLY A 109 5.71 -7.13 -13.25
N CYS A 110 6.57 -8.13 -13.02
CA CYS A 110 7.25 -8.36 -11.74
C CYS A 110 6.29 -8.39 -10.55
N GLY A 111 5.23 -9.19 -10.68
CA GLY A 111 4.18 -9.38 -9.68
C GLY A 111 4.69 -9.92 -8.35
N ARG A 112 3.97 -9.55 -7.28
CA ARG A 112 4.12 -10.04 -5.91
C ARG A 112 5.55 -9.94 -5.35
N PRO A 113 6.17 -8.75 -5.34
CA PRO A 113 7.57 -8.59 -4.96
C PRO A 113 7.83 -8.89 -3.48
N HIS A 114 8.84 -9.73 -3.23
CA HIS A 114 9.26 -10.11 -1.88
C HIS A 114 10.75 -9.88 -1.71
N ILE A 115 11.16 -9.34 -0.57
CA ILE A 115 12.56 -9.04 -0.29
C ILE A 115 13.00 -9.76 0.98
N VAL A 116 14.18 -10.36 0.93
CA VAL A 116 14.89 -10.91 2.10
C VAL A 116 16.28 -10.31 2.20
N TYR A 117 16.83 -10.25 3.41
CA TYR A 117 18.19 -9.77 3.64
C TYR A 117 19.17 -10.94 3.78
N ASN A 118 20.24 -10.92 3.00
CA ASN A 118 21.35 -11.85 3.12
C ASN A 118 22.46 -11.24 4.00
N PRO A 119 22.65 -11.70 5.25
CA PRO A 119 23.66 -11.14 6.15
C PRO A 119 25.10 -11.47 5.72
N ASN A 120 25.33 -12.60 5.03
CA ASN A 120 26.66 -13.01 4.57
C ASN A 120 27.17 -12.13 3.43
N LYS A 121 26.25 -11.73 2.53
CA LYS A 121 26.55 -10.85 1.40
C LYS A 121 26.27 -9.37 1.70
N LYS A 122 25.63 -9.08 2.83
CA LYS A 122 25.16 -7.75 3.24
C LYS A 122 24.30 -7.08 2.16
N SER A 123 23.45 -7.86 1.51
CA SER A 123 22.61 -7.42 0.40
C SER A 123 21.16 -7.83 0.61
N TYR A 124 20.26 -7.04 0.04
CA TYR A 124 18.85 -7.37 -0.10
C TYR A 124 18.66 -8.15 -1.39
N VAL A 125 17.84 -9.19 -1.35
CA VAL A 125 17.50 -10.02 -2.49
C VAL A 125 16.00 -9.86 -2.75
N LEU A 126 15.67 -9.19 -3.85
CA LEU A 126 14.32 -9.06 -4.37
C LEU A 126 13.98 -10.28 -5.24
N TRP A 127 12.82 -10.86 -5.02
CA TRP A 127 12.19 -11.86 -5.85
C TRP A 127 10.91 -11.26 -6.45
N ALA A 128 10.62 -11.58 -7.72
CA ALA A 128 9.37 -11.18 -8.38
C ALA A 128 8.95 -12.17 -9.48
N ASN A 129 7.65 -12.21 -9.77
CA ASN A 129 7.09 -13.01 -10.87
C ASN A 129 7.08 -12.23 -12.18
N ALA A 130 7.87 -12.66 -13.16
CA ALA A 130 7.93 -12.04 -14.48
C ALA A 130 7.23 -12.85 -15.60
N GLY A 131 6.46 -13.88 -15.26
CA GLY A 131 5.60 -14.61 -16.22
C GLY A 131 6.27 -15.72 -17.03
N GLU A 132 7.57 -15.94 -16.86
CA GLU A 132 8.31 -17.08 -17.44
C GLU A 132 8.65 -18.12 -16.35
N VAL A 133 9.23 -19.26 -16.75
CA VAL A 133 9.64 -20.34 -15.83
C VAL A 133 10.58 -19.80 -14.74
N GLY A 134 10.25 -20.11 -13.48
CA GLY A 134 10.96 -19.59 -12.31
C GLY A 134 10.73 -18.09 -12.05
N TYR A 135 11.46 -17.55 -11.08
CA TYR A 135 11.31 -16.17 -10.62
C TYR A 135 12.53 -15.33 -10.98
N VAL A 136 12.32 -14.03 -11.22
CA VAL A 136 13.45 -13.11 -11.37
C VAL A 136 13.96 -12.73 -10.00
N VAL A 137 15.28 -12.66 -9.87
CA VAL A 137 15.95 -12.22 -8.64
C VAL A 137 16.82 -11.02 -8.93
N ALA A 138 16.85 -10.06 -8.01
CA ALA A 138 17.68 -8.88 -8.09
C ALA A 138 18.33 -8.58 -6.74
N THR A 139 19.46 -7.89 -6.73
CA THR A 139 20.14 -7.53 -5.50
C THR A 139 20.39 -6.04 -5.36
N SER A 140 20.43 -5.56 -4.13
CA SER A 140 20.85 -4.20 -3.78
C SER A 140 21.55 -4.19 -2.44
N THR A 141 22.42 -3.21 -2.21
CA THR A 141 22.97 -2.93 -0.87
C THR A 141 22.04 -2.06 -0.02
N SER A 142 20.95 -1.54 -0.62
CA SER A 142 19.94 -0.70 0.02
C SER A 142 18.56 -1.39 -0.02
N PRO A 143 17.72 -1.27 1.04
CA PRO A 143 16.36 -1.80 1.03
C PRO A 143 15.43 -1.07 0.04
N THR A 144 15.83 0.09 -0.47
CA THR A 144 15.04 0.91 -1.42
C THR A 144 15.64 0.92 -2.83
N GLY A 145 16.67 0.11 -3.07
CA GLY A 145 17.32 0.01 -4.37
C GLY A 145 18.38 1.09 -4.64
N PRO A 146 18.80 1.26 -5.91
CA PRO A 146 18.32 0.49 -7.05
C PRO A 146 18.72 -1.00 -6.96
N PHE A 147 17.84 -1.87 -7.45
CA PHE A 147 18.04 -3.30 -7.55
C PHE A 147 18.57 -3.65 -8.95
N VAL A 148 19.54 -4.55 -8.99
CA VAL A 148 20.14 -5.06 -10.22
C VAL A 148 19.73 -6.52 -10.41
N PHE A 149 19.01 -6.80 -11.49
CA PHE A 149 18.56 -8.15 -11.82
C PHE A 149 19.74 -9.07 -12.16
N SER A 150 19.65 -10.30 -11.66
CA SER A 150 20.49 -11.40 -12.10
C SER A 150 20.15 -11.78 -13.54
N ALA A 151 21.16 -12.20 -14.30
CA ALA A 151 20.94 -12.79 -15.62
C ALA A 151 20.22 -14.15 -15.56
N ALA A 152 20.37 -14.87 -14.44
CA ALA A 152 19.72 -16.15 -14.22
C ALA A 152 18.44 -15.99 -13.39
N ARG A 153 17.41 -16.76 -13.76
CA ARG A 153 16.17 -16.91 -12.99
C ARG A 153 16.38 -17.94 -11.88
N ALA A 154 15.69 -17.75 -10.76
CA ALA A 154 15.58 -18.77 -9.73
C ALA A 154 14.58 -19.84 -10.18
N LEU A 155 15.06 -21.06 -10.38
CA LEU A 155 14.23 -22.17 -10.83
C LEU A 155 13.52 -22.81 -9.64
N ILE A 156 12.32 -23.31 -9.87
CA ILE A 156 11.56 -24.12 -8.92
C ILE A 156 11.81 -25.62 -9.17
N ASP A 157 11.05 -26.46 -8.48
CA ASP A 157 11.08 -27.90 -8.63
C ASP A 157 10.74 -28.32 -10.08
N PRO A 158 11.56 -29.17 -10.74
CA PRO A 158 11.36 -29.58 -12.13
C PRO A 158 9.99 -30.23 -12.40
N ALA A 159 9.31 -30.76 -11.36
CA ALA A 159 7.95 -31.26 -11.47
C ALA A 159 6.96 -30.21 -12.01
N PHE A 160 7.32 -28.92 -11.95
CA PHE A 160 6.50 -27.79 -12.39
C PHE A 160 7.02 -27.14 -13.68
N ASP A 161 8.05 -27.67 -14.35
CA ASP A 161 8.63 -27.07 -15.58
C ASP A 161 7.60 -26.94 -16.72
N GLY A 162 6.52 -27.74 -16.71
CA GLY A 162 5.41 -27.67 -17.67
C GLY A 162 4.22 -26.80 -17.24
N LEU A 163 4.28 -26.18 -16.07
CA LEU A 163 3.23 -25.36 -15.46
C LEU A 163 3.65 -23.88 -15.46
N GLN A 164 2.70 -22.99 -15.20
CA GLN A 164 2.99 -21.56 -15.13
C GLN A 164 3.23 -21.15 -13.66
N PRO A 165 4.43 -20.66 -13.30
CA PRO A 165 4.67 -20.09 -11.98
C PRO A 165 3.76 -18.89 -11.73
N ALA A 166 3.15 -18.84 -10.55
CA ALA A 166 2.20 -17.81 -10.15
C ALA A 166 2.67 -17.14 -8.86
N ASP A 167 1.74 -16.82 -7.96
CA ASP A 167 2.01 -16.16 -6.69
C ASP A 167 2.99 -16.95 -5.82
N PHE A 168 3.82 -16.22 -5.10
CA PHE A 168 4.82 -16.78 -4.19
C PHE A 168 5.15 -15.79 -3.06
N THR A 169 5.75 -16.28 -2.00
CA THR A 169 6.47 -15.49 -0.98
C THR A 169 7.88 -16.05 -0.80
N VAL A 170 8.80 -15.20 -0.32
CA VAL A 170 10.05 -15.66 0.30
C VAL A 170 10.17 -15.08 1.71
N GLU A 171 10.72 -15.89 2.62
CA GLU A 171 10.97 -15.49 4.00
C GLU A 171 12.18 -16.22 4.58
N VAL A 172 12.89 -15.59 5.53
CA VAL A 172 13.99 -16.20 6.26
C VAL A 172 13.55 -16.51 7.69
N ILE A 173 13.41 -17.79 8.01
CA ILE A 173 12.99 -18.26 9.33
C ILE A 173 14.16 -18.97 9.99
N ASN A 174 14.63 -18.44 11.12
CA ASN A 174 15.78 -18.95 11.88
C ASN A 174 17.04 -19.14 11.01
N GLY A 175 17.32 -18.20 10.11
CA GLY A 175 18.47 -18.21 9.21
C GLY A 175 18.32 -19.11 7.97
N THR A 176 17.25 -19.90 7.87
CA THR A 176 16.94 -20.69 6.66
C THR A 176 15.96 -19.93 5.78
N GLY A 177 16.29 -19.78 4.49
CA GLY A 177 15.39 -19.19 3.50
C GLY A 177 14.37 -20.21 3.00
N TYR A 178 13.13 -19.77 2.83
CA TYR A 178 12.04 -20.55 2.27
C TYR A 178 11.33 -19.76 1.17
N ILE A 179 10.83 -20.49 0.18
CA ILE A 179 9.83 -20.02 -0.77
C ILE A 179 8.57 -20.86 -0.58
N VAL A 180 7.42 -20.21 -0.56
CA VAL A 180 6.14 -20.87 -0.84
C VAL A 180 5.66 -20.32 -2.17
N PHE A 181 5.42 -21.18 -3.14
CA PHE A 181 4.99 -20.80 -4.48
C PHE A 181 3.75 -21.56 -4.89
N SER A 182 3.00 -20.96 -5.81
CA SER A 182 1.89 -21.60 -6.51
C SER A 182 2.23 -21.82 -7.97
N ALA A 183 1.64 -22.86 -8.57
CA ALA A 183 1.79 -23.16 -9.98
C ALA A 183 0.42 -23.38 -10.63
N LEU A 184 0.13 -22.61 -11.69
CA LEU A 184 -1.10 -22.72 -12.46
C LEU A 184 -1.02 -23.91 -13.42
N ASN A 185 -2.02 -24.77 -13.36
CA ASN A 185 -2.18 -25.93 -14.24
C ASN A 185 -3.39 -25.79 -15.16
N PHE A 186 -3.20 -25.03 -16.24
CA PHE A 186 -4.15 -24.89 -17.34
C PHE A 186 -4.34 -26.17 -18.17
N ARG A 187 -3.48 -27.18 -18.00
CA ARG A 187 -3.51 -28.42 -18.78
C ARG A 187 -4.38 -29.50 -18.15
N SER A 188 -4.87 -29.29 -16.94
CA SER A 188 -5.77 -30.24 -16.29
C SER A 188 -7.03 -30.41 -17.14
N PRO A 189 -7.50 -31.65 -17.41
CA PRO A 189 -8.75 -31.87 -18.15
C PRO A 189 -9.97 -31.35 -17.39
N ASN A 190 -9.81 -31.03 -16.11
CA ASN A 190 -10.82 -30.44 -15.25
C ASN A 190 -10.69 -28.90 -15.18
N ALA A 191 -9.65 -28.29 -15.77
CA ALA A 191 -9.54 -26.83 -15.85
C ALA A 191 -10.59 -26.29 -16.83
N GLY A 192 -11.32 -25.26 -16.42
CA GLY A 192 -12.26 -24.52 -17.28
C GLY A 192 -13.64 -25.16 -17.50
N ASN A 193 -13.95 -26.30 -16.86
CA ASN A 193 -15.21 -27.02 -17.13
C ASN A 193 -16.47 -26.35 -16.53
N VAL A 194 -16.39 -25.80 -15.31
CA VAL A 194 -17.30 -24.86 -14.61
C VAL A 194 -16.46 -24.25 -13.47
N TRP A 195 -16.86 -23.11 -12.88
CA TRP A 195 -16.15 -22.52 -11.75
C TRP A 195 -15.77 -23.61 -10.72
N PRO A 196 -14.49 -23.72 -10.36
CA PRO A 196 -13.45 -22.74 -10.68
C PRO A 196 -12.61 -23.10 -11.93
N PRO A 197 -12.09 -22.09 -12.67
CA PRO A 197 -11.57 -22.29 -14.01
C PRO A 197 -10.16 -22.88 -14.09
N ILE A 198 -9.35 -22.88 -13.01
CA ILE A 198 -7.91 -23.19 -13.09
C ILE A 198 -7.40 -23.79 -11.78
N PHE A 199 -6.67 -24.90 -11.86
CA PHE A 199 -5.97 -25.45 -10.68
C PHE A 199 -4.69 -24.67 -10.36
N GLN A 200 -4.50 -24.36 -9.09
CA GLN A 200 -3.34 -23.68 -8.53
C GLN A 200 -3.04 -24.24 -7.14
N ASN A 201 -1.94 -25.00 -7.01
CA ASN A 201 -1.57 -25.64 -5.75
C ASN A 201 -0.31 -25.00 -5.15
N LEU A 202 -0.27 -24.95 -3.82
CA LEU A 202 0.87 -24.42 -3.07
C LEU A 202 1.91 -25.49 -2.78
N HIS A 203 3.18 -25.11 -2.92
CA HIS A 203 4.34 -25.91 -2.58
C HIS A 203 5.37 -25.06 -1.85
N VAL A 204 6.11 -25.68 -0.93
CA VAL A 204 7.18 -25.04 -0.17
C VAL A 204 8.52 -25.68 -0.49
N SER A 205 9.53 -24.83 -0.72
CA SER A 205 10.92 -25.26 -0.95
C SER A 205 11.88 -24.42 -0.10
N LYS A 206 13.04 -25.01 0.23
CA LYS A 206 14.15 -24.25 0.81
C LYS A 206 14.85 -23.45 -0.28
N LEU A 207 15.34 -22.27 0.09
CA LEU A 207 16.26 -21.48 -0.73
C LEU A 207 17.71 -21.98 -0.56
N THR A 208 18.57 -21.64 -1.51
CA THR A 208 20.03 -21.74 -1.37
C THR A 208 20.55 -20.75 -0.32
N ASP A 209 21.76 -20.98 0.21
CA ASP A 209 22.34 -20.15 1.29
C ASP A 209 22.57 -18.68 0.89
N ASP A 210 22.63 -18.38 -0.41
CA ASP A 210 22.69 -17.02 -0.93
C ASP A 210 21.31 -16.35 -1.08
N PHE A 211 20.24 -17.10 -0.86
CA PHE A 211 18.84 -16.73 -1.06
C PHE A 211 18.47 -16.34 -2.50
N MET A 212 19.27 -16.74 -3.49
CA MET A 212 19.08 -16.38 -4.89
C MET A 212 18.50 -17.50 -5.77
N ASN A 213 18.31 -18.70 -5.23
CA ASN A 213 17.68 -19.81 -5.93
C ASN A 213 16.94 -20.75 -4.95
N THR A 214 16.15 -21.67 -5.47
CA THR A 214 15.56 -22.75 -4.68
C THR A 214 16.49 -23.97 -4.67
N THR A 215 16.26 -24.87 -3.72
CA THR A 215 16.88 -26.21 -3.71
C THR A 215 16.28 -27.16 -4.76
N ARG A 216 15.28 -26.70 -5.53
CA ARG A 216 14.57 -27.44 -6.57
C ARG A 216 13.88 -28.72 -6.08
N VAL A 217 13.67 -28.83 -4.77
CA VAL A 217 12.88 -29.87 -4.12
C VAL A 217 11.79 -29.18 -3.32
N SER A 218 10.54 -29.55 -3.58
CA SER A 218 9.38 -28.93 -2.94
C SER A 218 8.43 -29.95 -2.31
N TYR A 219 7.62 -29.49 -1.37
CA TYR A 219 6.63 -30.29 -0.65
C TYR A 219 5.27 -29.59 -0.71
N PRO A 220 4.15 -30.32 -0.85
CA PRO A 220 2.83 -29.71 -0.94
C PRO A 220 2.45 -29.00 0.36
N VAL A 221 1.89 -27.79 0.23
CA VAL A 221 1.17 -27.09 1.30
C VAL A 221 -0.31 -27.32 1.06
N SER A 222 -0.80 -28.47 1.51
CA SER A 222 -2.17 -28.93 1.29
C SER A 222 -2.67 -29.71 2.51
N SER A 223 -3.97 -29.63 2.78
CA SER A 223 -4.59 -30.32 3.91
C SER A 223 -4.88 -31.79 3.59
N ALA A 224 -5.24 -32.57 4.61
CA ALA A 224 -5.70 -33.94 4.41
C ALA A 224 -7.01 -34.05 3.60
N ALA A 225 -7.76 -32.94 3.44
CA ALA A 225 -8.97 -32.93 2.62
C ALA A 225 -8.63 -33.05 1.12
N GLY A 226 -7.53 -32.42 0.67
CA GLY A 226 -7.11 -32.46 -0.73
C GLY A 226 -8.18 -32.00 -1.71
N ASP A 227 -9.06 -31.09 -1.27
CA ASP A 227 -10.25 -30.65 -2.00
C ASP A 227 -9.96 -29.44 -2.91
N LEU A 228 -11.01 -28.87 -3.52
CA LEU A 228 -10.87 -27.71 -4.40
C LEU A 228 -10.24 -26.50 -3.71
N ILE A 229 -10.47 -26.29 -2.41
CA ILE A 229 -9.88 -25.16 -1.69
C ILE A 229 -8.35 -25.31 -1.64
N ASP A 230 -7.84 -26.53 -1.47
CA ASP A 230 -6.39 -26.79 -1.50
C ASP A 230 -5.78 -26.75 -2.90
N ASN A 231 -6.58 -27.09 -3.92
CA ASN A 231 -6.13 -27.10 -5.30
C ASN A 231 -6.32 -25.74 -6.01
N GLU A 232 -6.70 -24.70 -5.27
CA GLU A 232 -6.84 -23.32 -5.74
C GLU A 232 -6.28 -22.33 -4.74
N ALA A 233 -5.23 -22.70 -4.01
CA ALA A 233 -4.60 -21.83 -3.05
C ALA A 233 -3.52 -20.98 -3.74
N GLU A 234 -3.58 -19.66 -3.51
CA GLU A 234 -2.64 -18.68 -4.06
C GLU A 234 -2.23 -17.64 -3.00
N SER A 235 -1.53 -16.59 -3.45
CA SER A 235 -1.11 -15.45 -2.64
C SER A 235 -0.44 -15.81 -1.29
N PRO A 236 0.50 -16.79 -1.24
CA PRO A 236 0.95 -17.31 0.03
C PRO A 236 1.83 -16.31 0.79
N ASP A 237 1.78 -16.32 2.12
CA ASP A 237 2.87 -15.82 2.97
C ASP A 237 3.20 -16.81 4.08
N ILE A 238 4.48 -16.94 4.43
CA ILE A 238 4.96 -17.93 5.41
C ILE A 238 5.56 -17.23 6.63
N PHE A 239 5.18 -17.71 7.81
CA PHE A 239 5.68 -17.22 9.08
C PHE A 239 5.71 -18.35 10.12
N LYS A 240 6.28 -18.07 11.30
CA LYS A 240 6.39 -19.05 12.38
C LYS A 240 5.97 -18.44 13.72
N VAL A 241 5.16 -19.18 14.47
CA VAL A 241 4.79 -18.84 15.86
C VAL A 241 5.17 -20.01 16.76
N GLY A 242 6.11 -19.77 17.69
CA GLY A 242 6.69 -20.84 18.50
C GLY A 242 7.34 -21.91 17.61
N ASN A 243 6.88 -23.15 17.73
CA ASN A 243 7.37 -24.28 16.93
C ASN A 243 6.56 -24.54 15.64
N THR A 244 5.47 -23.81 15.43
CA THR A 244 4.51 -24.05 14.36
C THR A 244 4.75 -23.10 13.20
N PHE A 245 4.91 -23.65 12.00
CA PHE A 245 4.90 -22.92 10.74
C PHE A 245 3.46 -22.66 10.31
N TYR A 246 3.25 -21.48 9.74
CA TYR A 246 1.99 -21.07 9.15
C TYR A 246 2.21 -20.63 7.72
N VAL A 247 1.28 -20.98 6.84
CA VAL A 247 1.16 -20.39 5.51
C VAL A 247 -0.20 -19.73 5.43
N ALA A 248 -0.23 -18.40 5.41
CA ALA A 248 -1.40 -17.64 5.01
C ALA A 248 -1.55 -17.74 3.49
N ALA A 249 -2.76 -17.82 2.97
CA ALA A 249 -3.04 -17.91 1.54
C ALA A 249 -4.45 -17.39 1.24
N SER A 250 -4.78 -17.26 -0.04
CA SER A 250 -6.15 -17.07 -0.51
C SER A 250 -6.59 -18.15 -1.48
N ASN A 251 -7.86 -18.18 -1.87
CA ASN A 251 -8.25 -18.90 -3.09
C ASN A 251 -8.03 -18.07 -4.36
N THR A 252 -7.81 -18.77 -5.49
CA THR A 252 -7.49 -18.22 -6.80
C THR A 252 -8.58 -17.28 -7.33
N CYS A 253 -8.29 -15.99 -7.40
CA CYS A 253 -9.21 -14.99 -7.92
C CYS A 253 -8.48 -13.70 -8.35
N GLY A 254 -8.23 -13.55 -9.66
CA GLY A 254 -7.57 -12.37 -10.20
C GLY A 254 -8.37 -11.09 -10.01
N TYR A 255 -7.87 -10.18 -9.16
CA TYR A 255 -8.44 -8.86 -8.88
C TYR A 255 -9.92 -8.87 -8.44
N CYS A 256 -10.34 -9.93 -7.76
CA CYS A 256 -11.70 -10.06 -7.24
C CYS A 256 -11.92 -9.21 -5.99
N ASN A 257 -13.16 -8.78 -5.77
CA ASN A 257 -13.56 -8.06 -4.56
C ASN A 257 -13.75 -9.06 -3.40
N GLY A 258 -12.63 -9.60 -2.92
CA GLY A 258 -12.59 -10.62 -1.86
C GLY A 258 -12.25 -12.01 -2.38
N SER A 259 -11.59 -12.77 -1.51
CA SER A 259 -11.21 -14.17 -1.70
C SER A 259 -11.27 -14.88 -0.34
N ILE A 260 -11.31 -16.22 -0.35
CA ILE A 260 -11.30 -16.99 0.90
C ILE A 260 -9.96 -16.76 1.60
N ALA A 261 -9.97 -16.42 2.88
CA ALA A 261 -8.76 -16.31 3.71
C ALA A 261 -8.39 -17.69 4.27
N LEU A 262 -7.24 -18.21 3.86
CA LEU A 262 -6.74 -19.52 4.27
C LEU A 262 -5.55 -19.39 5.22
N LEU A 263 -5.47 -20.32 6.16
CA LEU A 263 -4.33 -20.48 7.04
C LEU A 263 -3.99 -21.97 7.18
N TYR A 264 -2.83 -22.36 6.67
CA TYR A 264 -2.26 -23.69 6.86
C TYR A 264 -1.32 -23.67 8.05
N ARG A 265 -1.31 -24.72 8.88
CA ARG A 265 -0.37 -24.86 10.00
C ARG A 265 0.26 -26.24 10.08
N SER A 266 1.55 -26.29 10.44
CA SER A 266 2.28 -27.53 10.69
C SER A 266 3.48 -27.32 11.61
N ASN A 267 3.88 -28.36 12.35
CA ASN A 267 5.13 -28.36 13.12
C ASN A 267 6.35 -28.76 12.28
N SER A 268 6.14 -29.10 11.00
CA SER A 268 7.19 -29.44 10.04
C SER A 268 6.93 -28.68 8.74
N ILE A 269 7.99 -28.17 8.11
CA ILE A 269 7.87 -27.48 6.82
C ILE A 269 7.34 -28.41 5.72
N GLN A 270 7.52 -29.73 5.85
CA GLN A 270 7.04 -30.72 4.88
C GLN A 270 5.58 -31.14 5.13
N GLY A 271 4.95 -30.62 6.19
CA GLY A 271 3.66 -31.08 6.66
C GLY A 271 3.74 -32.28 7.64
N PRO A 272 2.61 -32.94 7.93
CA PRO A 272 1.29 -32.68 7.35
C PRO A 272 0.76 -31.29 7.71
N TRP A 273 0.02 -30.66 6.79
CA TRP A 273 -0.59 -29.35 7.03
C TRP A 273 -2.05 -29.50 7.44
N THR A 274 -2.46 -28.71 8.42
CA THR A 274 -3.87 -28.53 8.77
C THR A 274 -4.34 -27.19 8.22
N ARG A 275 -5.38 -27.18 7.38
CA ARG A 275 -5.99 -25.96 6.87
C ARG A 275 -7.07 -25.44 7.80
N GLN A 276 -7.15 -24.13 7.90
CA GLN A 276 -8.26 -23.38 8.47
C GLN A 276 -8.72 -22.31 7.46
N ILE A 277 -10.04 -22.12 7.35
CA ILE A 277 -10.63 -20.98 6.67
C ILE A 277 -10.88 -19.90 7.73
N LEU A 278 -10.24 -18.75 7.60
CA LEU A 278 -10.40 -17.64 8.56
C LEU A 278 -11.60 -16.76 8.24
N GLU A 279 -11.95 -16.65 6.95
CA GLU A 279 -13.11 -15.92 6.46
C GLU A 279 -13.40 -16.24 4.98
N GLY A 280 -14.66 -16.18 4.54
CA GLY A 280 -15.06 -16.55 3.17
C GLY A 280 -14.69 -15.54 2.08
N TYR A 281 -14.50 -14.27 2.45
CA TYR A 281 -14.20 -13.18 1.51
C TYR A 281 -13.07 -12.24 1.99
N SER A 282 -12.33 -12.66 3.03
CA SER A 282 -11.16 -11.96 3.59
C SER A 282 -11.38 -10.45 3.78
N CYS A 283 -12.56 -10.08 4.28
CA CYS A 283 -12.98 -8.69 4.46
C CYS A 283 -12.88 -7.85 3.17
N ASN A 284 -13.27 -8.40 2.01
CA ASN A 284 -13.16 -7.81 0.67
C ASN A 284 -11.70 -7.64 0.22
N GLY A 285 -10.84 -8.59 0.58
CA GLY A 285 -9.43 -8.56 0.23
C GLY A 285 -8.87 -9.90 -0.24
N GLN A 286 -7.57 -9.85 -0.55
CA GLN A 286 -6.71 -10.99 -0.82
C GLN A 286 -5.44 -10.80 0.01
N VAL A 287 -4.96 -11.86 0.66
CA VAL A 287 -3.78 -11.77 1.54
C VAL A 287 -2.51 -11.45 0.75
N GLU A 288 -1.68 -10.63 1.36
CA GLU A 288 -0.44 -10.10 0.78
C GLU A 288 0.75 -10.50 1.64
N GLY A 289 0.59 -10.40 2.95
CA GLY A 289 1.60 -10.86 3.90
C GLY A 289 1.11 -10.91 5.34
N VAL A 290 2.00 -11.36 6.22
CA VAL A 290 1.84 -11.30 7.67
C VAL A 290 3.01 -10.53 8.26
N LEU A 291 2.71 -9.40 8.89
CA LEU A 291 3.69 -8.51 9.51
C LEU A 291 3.85 -8.84 11.01
N PRO A 292 4.99 -9.39 11.46
CA PRO A 292 5.26 -9.57 12.88
C PRO A 292 5.65 -8.24 13.53
N LEU A 293 4.94 -7.87 14.60
CA LEU A 293 5.18 -6.67 15.40
C LEU A 293 5.51 -7.02 16.85
N THR A 294 6.74 -6.76 17.27
CA THR A 294 7.21 -7.01 18.64
C THR A 294 6.91 -5.84 19.55
N ASN A 295 6.20 -6.08 20.65
CA ASN A 295 6.02 -5.12 21.72
C ASN A 295 7.32 -5.04 22.56
N PRO A 296 8.00 -3.87 22.64
CA PRO A 296 9.28 -3.75 23.32
C PRO A 296 9.17 -3.83 24.86
N ALA A 297 7.96 -3.73 25.43
CA ALA A 297 7.76 -3.79 26.87
C ALA A 297 7.78 -5.23 27.43
N ASN A 298 7.30 -6.21 26.66
CA ASN A 298 7.14 -7.60 27.12
C ASN A 298 7.66 -8.64 26.11
N GLY A 299 8.14 -8.23 24.93
CA GLY A 299 8.63 -9.12 23.89
C GLY A 299 7.55 -9.88 23.13
N ALA A 300 6.26 -9.65 23.41
CA ALA A 300 5.17 -10.32 22.72
C ALA A 300 5.13 -9.91 21.24
N VAL A 301 4.94 -10.89 20.36
CA VAL A 301 4.83 -10.66 18.90
C VAL A 301 3.37 -10.76 18.49
N THR A 302 2.85 -9.68 17.92
CA THR A 302 1.56 -9.64 17.25
C THR A 302 1.78 -9.85 15.76
N ASN A 303 1.27 -10.95 15.20
CA ASN A 303 1.30 -11.20 13.76
C ASN A 303 0.09 -10.51 13.13
N VAL A 304 0.33 -9.54 12.24
CA VAL A 304 -0.72 -8.75 11.60
C VAL A 304 -0.95 -9.26 10.18
N TRP A 305 -2.13 -9.81 9.93
CA TRP A 305 -2.63 -10.14 8.60
C TRP A 305 -2.74 -8.86 7.76
N HIS A 306 -2.14 -8.86 6.58
CA HIS A 306 -2.20 -7.78 5.60
C HIS A 306 -2.84 -8.30 4.31
N SER A 307 -3.89 -7.62 3.87
CA SER A 307 -4.52 -7.87 2.57
C SER A 307 -4.57 -6.61 1.72
N THR A 308 -4.62 -6.79 0.41
CA THR A 308 -5.07 -5.75 -0.52
C THR A 308 -6.56 -5.93 -0.78
N SER A 309 -7.32 -4.84 -0.75
CA SER A 309 -8.71 -4.78 -1.22
C SER A 309 -8.75 -4.17 -2.61
N VAL A 310 -9.48 -4.76 -3.54
CA VAL A 310 -9.75 -4.15 -4.86
C VAL A 310 -11.25 -4.01 -5.08
N PRO A 311 -11.71 -3.00 -5.83
CA PRO A 311 -13.14 -2.78 -6.05
C PRO A 311 -13.84 -3.89 -6.86
N GLY A 312 -13.08 -4.80 -7.48
CA GLY A 312 -13.58 -5.79 -8.43
C GLY A 312 -13.82 -5.16 -9.80
N GLY A 313 -13.00 -5.50 -10.79
CA GLY A 313 -13.08 -4.94 -12.15
C GLY A 313 -11.77 -4.28 -12.61
N PRO A 314 -11.77 -3.54 -13.73
CA PRO A 314 -10.55 -3.12 -14.42
C PRO A 314 -9.75 -2.00 -13.71
N ARG A 315 -10.27 -1.44 -12.61
CA ARG A 315 -9.65 -0.32 -11.87
C ARG A 315 -8.83 -0.81 -10.68
N THR A 316 -7.84 -1.66 -10.92
CA THR A 316 -6.97 -2.21 -9.86
C THR A 316 -6.26 -1.10 -9.06
N GLY A 317 -5.94 0.04 -9.69
CA GLY A 317 -5.33 1.19 -9.01
C GLY A 317 -6.19 1.83 -7.91
N PHE A 318 -7.47 1.47 -7.77
CA PHE A 318 -8.32 1.93 -6.67
C PHE A 318 -8.26 0.99 -5.47
N GLY A 319 -7.27 0.11 -5.45
CA GLY A 319 -7.02 -0.79 -4.35
C GLY A 319 -6.56 -0.07 -3.09
N GLY A 320 -6.79 -0.72 -1.95
CA GLY A 320 -6.37 -0.27 -0.63
C GLY A 320 -5.85 -1.44 0.19
N HIS A 321 -5.62 -1.23 1.47
CA HIS A 321 -5.02 -2.20 2.37
C HIS A 321 -5.90 -2.48 3.59
N ILE A 322 -5.78 -3.69 4.10
CA ILE A 322 -6.45 -4.18 5.30
C ILE A 322 -5.37 -4.72 6.21
N PHE A 323 -5.41 -4.32 7.49
CA PHE A 323 -4.51 -4.83 8.51
C PHE A 323 -5.30 -5.30 9.71
N GLN A 324 -5.04 -6.51 10.18
CA GLN A 324 -5.69 -7.03 11.38
C GLN A 324 -4.77 -8.00 12.12
N PRO A 325 -4.65 -7.92 13.45
CA PRO A 325 -3.90 -8.90 14.23
C PRO A 325 -4.56 -10.28 14.18
N LEU A 326 -3.76 -11.31 13.89
CA LEU A 326 -4.14 -12.71 14.09
C LEU A 326 -4.12 -13.03 15.58
N THR A 327 -5.21 -13.64 16.07
CA THR A 327 -5.30 -14.14 17.44
C THR A 327 -5.27 -15.66 17.40
N PHE A 328 -4.37 -16.29 18.16
CA PHE A 328 -4.22 -17.75 18.20
C PHE A 328 -4.85 -18.34 19.46
N ASN A 329 -5.47 -19.50 19.33
CA ASN A 329 -5.88 -20.37 20.42
C ASN A 329 -4.67 -21.15 20.95
N ALA A 330 -4.81 -21.76 22.13
CA ALA A 330 -3.73 -22.52 22.77
C ALA A 330 -3.24 -23.72 21.93
N ASP A 331 -4.10 -24.27 21.08
CA ASP A 331 -3.75 -25.37 20.18
C ASP A 331 -2.99 -24.92 18.92
N GLY A 332 -2.89 -23.60 18.67
CA GLY A 332 -2.30 -23.00 17.48
C GLY A 332 -3.27 -22.75 16.32
N SER A 333 -4.57 -23.01 16.46
CA SER A 333 -5.57 -22.52 15.50
C SER A 333 -5.73 -21.00 15.65
N ALA A 334 -6.08 -20.29 14.58
CA ALA A 334 -6.37 -18.86 14.66
C ALA A 334 -7.87 -18.63 14.94
N LYS A 335 -8.23 -17.46 15.46
CA LYS A 335 -9.61 -16.97 15.42
C LYS A 335 -9.92 -16.42 14.02
N ASN A 336 -11.20 -16.40 13.66
CA ASN A 336 -11.65 -15.81 12.40
C ASN A 336 -11.29 -14.32 12.29
N LEU A 337 -11.21 -13.82 11.06
CA LEU A 337 -11.01 -12.40 10.85
C LEU A 337 -12.30 -11.63 11.24
N ASP A 338 -12.18 -10.44 11.84
CA ASP A 338 -13.32 -9.59 12.16
C ASP A 338 -13.55 -8.58 11.04
N CYS A 339 -14.46 -8.94 10.13
CA CYS A 339 -14.82 -8.09 9.01
C CYS A 339 -15.89 -7.04 9.32
N SER A 340 -16.22 -6.80 10.59
CA SER A 340 -17.15 -5.73 10.93
C SER A 340 -16.59 -4.36 10.53
N THR A 341 -17.48 -3.47 10.09
CA THR A 341 -17.11 -2.12 9.64
C THR A 341 -16.63 -1.22 10.79
N THR A 342 -16.94 -1.62 12.03
CA THR A 342 -16.54 -0.95 13.26
C THR A 342 -15.30 -1.56 13.91
N ALA A 343 -14.74 -2.63 13.34
CA ALA A 343 -13.59 -3.30 13.92
C ALA A 343 -12.36 -2.39 13.94
N SER A 344 -11.69 -2.35 15.10
CA SER A 344 -10.52 -1.53 15.35
C SER A 344 -9.51 -2.28 16.23
N PHE A 345 -8.25 -2.24 15.82
CA PHE A 345 -7.19 -3.07 16.37
C PHE A 345 -5.99 -2.22 16.76
N PRO A 346 -5.92 -1.76 18.02
CA PRO A 346 -4.72 -1.11 18.53
C PRO A 346 -3.60 -2.14 18.65
N VAL A 347 -2.44 -1.84 18.08
CA VAL A 347 -1.24 -2.67 18.15
C VAL A 347 -0.08 -1.84 18.65
N THR A 348 0.53 -2.28 19.76
CA THR A 348 1.77 -1.72 20.29
C THR A 348 2.95 -2.48 19.71
N PHE A 349 3.96 -1.75 19.24
CA PHE A 349 5.11 -2.32 18.55
C PHE A 349 6.39 -1.52 18.79
N THR A 350 7.52 -2.08 18.36
CA THR A 350 8.83 -1.42 18.44
C THR A 350 8.91 -0.35 17.37
N LYS A 351 8.96 0.92 17.77
CA LYS A 351 9.10 2.05 16.87
C LYS A 351 10.34 1.86 15.99
N GLY A 352 10.17 2.14 14.71
CA GLY A 352 11.28 2.10 13.79
C GLY A 352 12.29 3.23 14.01
N ASN A 353 13.49 3.05 13.49
CA ASN A 353 14.60 3.98 13.54
C ASN A 353 14.26 5.29 12.81
N GLY A 354 14.72 6.40 13.39
CA GLY A 354 14.50 7.75 12.87
C GLY A 354 13.21 8.41 13.37
N THR A 355 12.99 9.63 12.90
CA THR A 355 11.75 10.37 13.14
C THR A 355 10.66 9.94 12.18
N ALA A 356 9.40 10.27 12.48
CA ALA A 356 8.33 10.12 11.50
C ALA A 356 8.64 11.03 10.29
N PRO A 357 8.52 10.53 9.05
CA PRO A 357 8.70 11.37 7.87
C PRO A 357 7.63 12.46 7.79
N ALA A 358 7.94 13.54 7.08
CA ALA A 358 7.01 14.66 6.88
C ALA A 358 7.17 15.28 5.49
N GLY A 359 6.07 15.33 4.76
CA GLY A 359 5.93 15.87 3.41
C GLY A 359 4.83 16.93 3.35
N ASN A 360 4.40 17.27 2.13
CA ASN A 360 3.50 18.40 1.88
C ASN A 360 2.16 18.25 2.60
N ALA A 361 1.54 17.06 2.57
CA ALA A 361 0.24 16.83 3.20
C ALA A 361 0.32 16.85 4.72
N THR A 362 1.38 16.27 5.30
CA THR A 362 1.58 16.26 6.77
C THR A 362 1.93 17.63 7.35
N LYS A 363 2.48 18.53 6.54
CA LYS A 363 2.83 19.92 6.91
C LYS A 363 1.72 20.92 6.52
N ALA A 364 0.66 20.45 5.88
CA ALA A 364 -0.43 21.30 5.46
C ALA A 364 -1.14 21.93 6.66
N VAL A 365 -1.68 23.13 6.43
CA VAL A 365 -2.30 23.94 7.48
C VAL A 365 -3.79 23.65 7.56
N ASP A 366 -4.49 23.73 6.42
CA ASP A 366 -5.87 23.31 6.30
C ASP A 366 -5.87 21.99 5.54
N THR A 367 -6.31 20.91 6.17
CA THR A 367 -6.28 19.59 5.56
C THR A 367 -7.43 18.74 6.05
N THR A 368 -7.94 17.90 5.16
CA THR A 368 -8.92 16.89 5.54
C THR A 368 -8.27 15.77 6.36
N PRO A 369 -9.00 15.09 7.25
CA PRO A 369 -8.40 14.16 8.21
C PRO A 369 -7.64 13.02 7.52
N ALA A 370 -6.36 12.86 7.84
CA ALA A 370 -5.50 11.85 7.21
C ALA A 370 -6.04 10.41 7.35
N LEU A 371 -6.77 10.13 8.44
CA LEU A 371 -7.30 8.80 8.78
C LEU A 371 -8.81 8.68 8.56
N ALA A 372 -9.43 9.54 7.75
CA ALA A 372 -10.84 9.37 7.39
C ALA A 372 -11.04 8.15 6.46
N VAL A 373 -12.27 7.61 6.44
CA VAL A 373 -12.70 6.60 5.48
C VAL A 373 -13.04 7.29 4.17
N TYR A 374 -12.10 7.28 3.23
CA TYR A 374 -12.28 7.85 1.89
C TYR A 374 -12.86 6.82 0.91
N ASN A 375 -13.77 7.27 0.06
CA ASN A 375 -14.39 6.48 -0.99
C ASN A 375 -14.15 7.13 -2.37
N PRO A 376 -13.87 6.34 -3.42
CA PRO A 376 -13.82 6.82 -4.78
C PRO A 376 -15.16 7.38 -5.23
N VAL A 377 -15.17 8.57 -5.81
CA VAL A 377 -16.30 9.13 -6.55
C VAL A 377 -15.80 9.54 -7.93
N CYS A 378 -16.51 9.12 -8.97
CA CYS A 378 -16.13 9.31 -10.35
C CYS A 378 -17.23 10.11 -11.07
N ASP A 379 -16.92 11.35 -11.45
CA ASP A 379 -17.85 12.25 -12.13
C ASP A 379 -17.50 12.31 -13.64
N SER A 380 -18.53 12.17 -14.49
CA SER A 380 -18.44 12.16 -15.96
C SER A 380 -19.24 13.31 -16.59
N ASP A 381 -19.27 13.32 -17.93
CA ASP A 381 -20.00 14.24 -18.80
C ASP A 381 -19.57 15.69 -18.63
N SER A 382 -20.19 16.42 -17.71
CA SER A 382 -19.77 17.75 -17.30
C SER A 382 -20.15 17.93 -15.83
N PHE A 383 -19.17 18.31 -15.02
CA PHE A 383 -19.37 18.52 -13.60
C PHE A 383 -18.56 19.71 -13.09
N ILE A 384 -19.12 20.38 -12.09
CA ILE A 384 -18.39 21.37 -11.29
C ILE A 384 -18.70 21.10 -9.82
N LEU A 385 -17.65 20.87 -9.04
CA LEU A 385 -17.70 20.76 -7.59
C LEU A 385 -17.04 21.97 -6.95
N TYR A 386 -17.47 22.31 -5.74
CA TYR A 386 -16.88 23.37 -4.93
C TYR A 386 -16.62 22.83 -3.53
N GLN A 387 -15.36 22.55 -3.23
CA GLN A 387 -14.92 22.30 -1.86
C GLN A 387 -14.70 23.65 -1.19
N THR A 388 -15.32 23.88 -0.03
CA THR A 388 -15.16 25.13 0.74
C THR A 388 -14.64 24.84 2.14
N TRP A 389 -13.92 25.80 2.72
CA TRP A 389 -13.41 25.74 4.09
C TRP A 389 -13.09 27.13 4.62
N THR A 390 -13.01 27.27 5.95
CA THR A 390 -12.49 28.49 6.59
C THR A 390 -11.01 28.35 6.91
N ALA A 391 -10.19 29.33 6.58
CA ALA A 391 -8.76 29.34 6.90
C ALA A 391 -8.54 29.20 8.42
N SER A 392 -7.82 28.15 8.86
CA SER A 392 -7.60 27.88 10.29
C SER A 392 -6.66 28.90 10.96
N LYS A 393 -5.82 29.58 10.18
CA LYS A 393 -4.91 30.64 10.61
C LYS A 393 -4.72 31.72 9.55
N ALA A 394 -4.23 32.88 9.96
CA ALA A 394 -3.77 33.89 9.03
C ALA A 394 -2.41 33.50 8.42
N GLY A 395 -2.14 33.92 7.20
CA GLY A 395 -0.85 33.69 6.53
C GLY A 395 -0.94 33.80 5.02
N THR A 396 0.09 33.35 4.32
CA THR A 396 0.14 33.36 2.85
C THR A 396 -0.06 31.94 2.34
N ILE A 397 -1.22 31.63 1.75
CA ILE A 397 -1.46 30.35 1.10
C ILE A 397 -0.55 30.20 -0.13
N LYS A 398 0.06 29.03 -0.29
CA LYS A 398 0.99 28.72 -1.39
C LYS A 398 0.38 27.81 -2.43
N SER A 399 -0.35 26.79 -2.00
CA SER A 399 -1.01 25.87 -2.90
C SER A 399 -2.17 25.15 -2.24
N VAL A 400 -3.04 24.59 -3.08
CA VAL A 400 -4.08 23.64 -2.68
C VAL A 400 -3.92 22.39 -3.54
N SER A 401 -3.91 21.24 -2.90
CA SER A 401 -3.77 19.94 -3.55
C SER A 401 -5.01 19.09 -3.36
N LEU A 402 -5.35 18.30 -4.39
CA LEU A 402 -6.51 17.43 -4.46
C LEU A 402 -6.08 16.03 -4.91
N ASN A 403 -6.63 14.98 -4.29
CA ASN A 403 -6.44 13.62 -4.77
C ASN A 403 -7.34 13.33 -5.97
N VAL A 404 -6.73 13.00 -7.12
CA VAL A 404 -7.40 12.72 -8.39
C VAL A 404 -6.82 11.46 -9.01
N ALA A 405 -7.69 10.65 -9.61
CA ALA A 405 -7.32 9.55 -10.48
C ALA A 405 -7.95 9.72 -11.88
N ARG A 406 -7.19 9.34 -12.91
CA ARG A 406 -7.59 9.41 -14.31
C ARG A 406 -8.26 8.12 -14.79
N GLY A 407 -8.90 8.26 -15.94
CA GLY A 407 -9.23 7.20 -16.87
C GLY A 407 -8.56 7.52 -18.21
N SER A 408 -9.36 7.59 -19.26
CA SER A 408 -8.90 7.89 -20.63
C SER A 408 -9.43 9.25 -21.10
N GLN A 409 -9.38 10.27 -20.25
CA GLN A 409 -9.91 11.59 -20.55
C GLN A 409 -9.15 12.28 -21.69
N THR A 410 -9.91 12.98 -22.51
CA THR A 410 -9.45 13.88 -23.58
C THR A 410 -9.54 15.35 -23.19
N VAL A 411 -10.36 15.68 -22.19
CA VAL A 411 -10.54 17.03 -21.67
C VAL A 411 -9.83 17.22 -20.32
N PRO A 412 -9.08 18.32 -20.13
CA PRO A 412 -8.37 18.59 -18.88
C PRO A 412 -9.31 18.79 -17.69
N LEU A 413 -8.88 18.34 -16.50
CA LEU A 413 -9.46 18.75 -15.23
C LEU A 413 -8.96 20.15 -14.87
N THR A 414 -9.86 21.10 -14.64
CA THR A 414 -9.53 22.47 -14.23
C THR A 414 -9.83 22.69 -12.76
N LEU A 415 -8.83 23.15 -12.02
CA LEU A 415 -8.92 23.48 -10.62
C LEU A 415 -8.68 24.98 -10.39
N THR A 416 -9.56 25.64 -9.64
CA THR A 416 -9.42 27.07 -9.28
C THR A 416 -9.57 27.26 -7.78
N VAL A 417 -8.55 27.80 -7.13
CA VAL A 417 -8.61 28.22 -5.73
C VAL A 417 -9.20 29.62 -5.67
N PHE A 418 -10.13 29.87 -4.74
CA PHE A 418 -10.83 31.14 -4.63
C PHE A 418 -11.17 31.53 -3.19
N LYS A 419 -11.52 32.80 -2.99
CA LYS A 419 -12.08 33.38 -1.77
C LYS A 419 -13.55 33.76 -1.96
N LEU A 420 -14.33 33.62 -0.89
CA LEU A 420 -15.72 34.06 -0.81
C LEU A 420 -15.88 35.06 0.34
N ASN A 421 -16.74 36.07 0.15
CA ASN A 421 -17.15 36.94 1.28
C ASN A 421 -18.20 36.23 2.14
N SER A 422 -19.08 35.46 1.50
CA SER A 422 -20.08 34.63 2.16
C SER A 422 -20.36 33.37 1.35
N LEU A 423 -20.86 32.32 1.99
CA LEU A 423 -21.28 31.11 1.27
C LEU A 423 -22.41 31.40 0.26
N ASN A 424 -23.23 32.43 0.52
CA ASN A 424 -24.30 32.85 -0.39
C ASN A 424 -23.78 33.25 -1.78
N ASP A 425 -22.54 33.73 -1.86
CA ASP A 425 -21.90 34.11 -3.13
C ASP A 425 -21.72 32.92 -4.08
N LEU A 426 -21.69 31.69 -3.56
CA LEU A 426 -21.65 30.47 -4.37
C LEU A 426 -22.99 30.16 -5.05
N PHE A 427 -24.09 30.69 -4.50
CA PHE A 427 -25.45 30.40 -4.96
C PHE A 427 -26.02 31.49 -5.89
N THR A 428 -25.37 32.65 -5.98
CA THR A 428 -25.86 33.76 -6.82
C THR A 428 -25.68 33.50 -8.31
N PRO A 429 -26.53 34.08 -9.19
CA PRO A 429 -26.28 34.06 -10.63
C PRO A 429 -25.03 34.91 -10.94
N GLY A 430 -23.93 34.24 -11.29
CA GLY A 430 -22.63 34.86 -11.56
C GLY A 430 -21.57 34.55 -10.50
N PHE A 431 -20.30 34.45 -10.92
CA PHE A 431 -19.18 34.16 -10.03
C PHE A 431 -18.88 35.35 -9.11
N LYS A 432 -19.19 35.22 -7.82
CA LYS A 432 -18.88 36.20 -6.77
C LYS A 432 -17.73 35.73 -5.87
N TRP A 433 -16.61 35.39 -6.48
CA TRP A 433 -15.41 34.99 -5.76
C TRP A 433 -14.19 35.76 -6.24
N THR A 434 -13.12 35.75 -5.45
CA THR A 434 -11.80 36.24 -5.89
C THR A 434 -10.89 35.05 -6.14
N ALA A 435 -10.47 34.85 -7.38
CA ALA A 435 -9.55 33.78 -7.72
C ALA A 435 -8.16 34.04 -7.12
N LEU A 436 -7.55 32.98 -6.60
CA LEU A 436 -6.21 32.96 -6.02
C LEU A 436 -5.19 32.29 -6.96
N GLY A 437 -5.64 31.28 -7.70
CA GLY A 437 -4.84 30.54 -8.67
C GLY A 437 -5.68 29.51 -9.42
N THR A 438 -5.26 29.17 -10.63
CA THR A 438 -5.92 28.18 -11.49
C THR A 438 -4.86 27.28 -12.14
N ALA A 439 -5.16 25.98 -12.23
CA ALA A 439 -4.36 25.02 -12.97
C ALA A 439 -5.27 24.04 -13.73
N ALA A 440 -4.80 23.59 -14.88
CA ALA A 440 -5.46 22.56 -15.68
C ALA A 440 -4.54 21.35 -15.83
N PHE A 441 -5.10 20.15 -15.70
CA PHE A 441 -4.38 18.89 -15.71
C PHE A 441 -4.94 17.99 -16.81
N ASN A 442 -4.12 17.70 -17.81
CA ASN A 442 -4.42 16.67 -18.81
C ASN A 442 -4.29 15.27 -18.19
N ALA A 443 -4.92 14.26 -18.80
CA ALA A 443 -4.80 12.87 -18.34
C ALA A 443 -3.34 12.45 -18.15
N ASN A 444 -2.44 12.76 -19.08
CA ASN A 444 -1.01 12.43 -19.00
C ASN A 444 -0.22 13.13 -17.86
N GLN A 445 -0.82 14.11 -17.17
CA GLN A 445 -0.25 14.82 -16.01
C GLN A 445 -0.81 14.31 -14.68
N THR A 446 -1.60 13.24 -14.71
CA THR A 446 -2.26 12.61 -13.56
C THR A 446 -2.02 11.09 -13.63
N THR A 447 -2.49 10.33 -12.65
CA THR A 447 -2.23 8.88 -12.57
C THR A 447 -3.53 8.07 -12.49
N TYR A 448 -3.46 6.76 -12.74
CA TYR A 448 -4.60 5.83 -12.60
C TYR A 448 -4.92 5.46 -11.13
N THR A 449 -4.13 5.99 -10.19
CA THR A 449 -4.32 5.91 -8.74
C THR A 449 -4.65 7.30 -8.20
N PHE A 450 -5.08 7.45 -6.95
CA PHE A 450 -5.39 8.75 -6.37
C PHE A 450 -4.13 9.51 -5.95
N ASP A 451 -3.48 10.15 -6.92
CA ASP A 451 -2.31 11.02 -6.73
C ASP A 451 -2.72 12.49 -6.52
N THR A 452 -1.81 13.33 -6.06
CA THR A 452 -2.06 14.73 -5.75
C THR A 452 -1.80 15.63 -6.95
N VAL A 453 -2.83 16.31 -7.43
CA VAL A 453 -2.69 17.47 -8.33
C VAL A 453 -2.69 18.75 -7.50
N THR A 454 -1.86 19.74 -7.86
CA THR A 454 -1.61 20.91 -7.02
C THR A 454 -1.81 22.22 -7.78
N VAL A 455 -2.66 23.09 -7.27
CA VAL A 455 -2.88 24.44 -7.79
C VAL A 455 -1.98 25.42 -7.05
N PRO A 456 -1.02 26.07 -7.72
CA PRO A 456 -0.26 27.16 -7.11
C PRO A 456 -1.15 28.39 -6.92
N VAL A 457 -1.06 29.03 -5.75
CA VAL A 457 -1.70 30.31 -5.50
C VAL A 457 -0.73 31.42 -5.89
N THR A 458 -1.11 32.21 -6.90
CA THR A 458 -0.24 33.20 -7.54
C THR A 458 -0.64 34.64 -7.23
N THR A 459 -1.88 34.88 -6.81
CA THR A 459 -2.40 36.22 -6.47
C THR A 459 -3.32 36.15 -5.25
N ASN A 460 -3.55 37.30 -4.60
CA ASN A 460 -4.46 37.42 -3.44
C ASN A 460 -4.19 36.39 -2.31
N SER A 461 -2.93 36.00 -2.16
CA SER A 461 -2.48 34.83 -1.40
C SER A 461 -2.51 35.01 0.12
N THR A 462 -2.61 36.23 0.63
CA THR A 462 -2.72 36.49 2.06
C THR A 462 -4.14 36.24 2.53
N VAL A 463 -4.31 35.41 3.55
CA VAL A 463 -5.60 35.08 4.17
C VAL A 463 -5.59 35.44 5.66
N THR A 464 -6.76 35.76 6.19
CA THR A 464 -7.00 35.92 7.63
C THR A 464 -7.66 34.67 8.22
N LYS A 465 -7.49 34.45 9.52
CA LYS A 465 -8.16 33.34 10.21
C LYS A 465 -9.68 33.52 10.09
N GLY A 466 -10.38 32.46 9.68
CA GLY A 466 -11.84 32.45 9.50
C GLY A 466 -12.30 32.91 8.11
N GLU A 467 -11.39 33.37 7.24
CA GLU A 467 -11.72 33.74 5.87
C GLU A 467 -12.20 32.52 5.07
N LEU A 468 -13.26 32.68 4.29
CA LEU A 468 -13.88 31.60 3.53
C LEU A 468 -13.15 31.38 2.21
N LEU A 469 -12.61 30.18 2.05
CA LEU A 469 -11.86 29.71 0.90
C LEU A 469 -12.63 28.61 0.18
N GLY A 470 -12.26 28.38 -1.08
CA GLY A 470 -12.73 27.23 -1.81
C GLY A 470 -11.84 26.80 -2.96
N LEU A 471 -12.14 25.61 -3.47
CA LEU A 471 -11.54 24.95 -4.61
C LEU A 471 -12.67 24.53 -5.55
N SER A 472 -12.71 25.14 -6.73
CA SER A 472 -13.57 24.73 -7.83
C SER A 472 -12.88 23.60 -8.57
N ILE A 473 -13.60 22.51 -8.79
CA ILE A 473 -13.12 21.29 -9.46
C ILE A 473 -14.04 21.08 -10.66
N SER A 474 -13.55 21.37 -11.86
CA SER A 474 -14.36 21.32 -13.08
C SER A 474 -13.75 20.34 -14.07
N GLY A 475 -14.56 19.41 -14.56
CA GLY A 475 -14.19 18.49 -15.61
C GLY A 475 -15.35 18.25 -16.57
N ALA A 476 -15.04 17.76 -17.76
CA ALA A 476 -16.06 17.36 -18.72
C ALA A 476 -15.54 16.30 -19.68
N ASP A 477 -15.93 15.03 -19.54
CA ASP A 477 -15.52 13.96 -20.47
C ASP A 477 -16.42 12.73 -20.32
N TYR A 478 -16.48 11.87 -21.35
CA TYR A 478 -17.12 10.56 -21.25
C TYR A 478 -16.38 9.65 -20.27
N SER A 479 -15.04 9.70 -20.25
CA SER A 479 -14.26 8.99 -19.24
C SER A 479 -14.28 9.78 -17.92
N PRO A 480 -14.74 9.19 -16.80
CA PRO A 480 -14.95 9.97 -15.58
C PRO A 480 -13.63 10.31 -14.91
N TRP A 481 -13.49 11.57 -14.47
CA TRP A 481 -12.47 11.96 -13.50
C TRP A 481 -12.89 11.46 -12.13
N CYS A 482 -11.97 10.86 -11.38
CA CYS A 482 -12.28 10.34 -10.06
C CYS A 482 -11.51 11.11 -8.98
N HIS A 483 -12.15 11.35 -7.85
CA HIS A 483 -11.57 11.92 -6.64
C HIS A 483 -12.00 11.11 -5.42
N LEU A 484 -11.45 11.47 -4.26
CA LEU A 484 -11.80 10.84 -2.99
C LEU A 484 -12.74 11.73 -2.19
N GLU A 485 -13.81 11.15 -1.65
CA GLU A 485 -14.71 11.80 -0.71
C GLU A 485 -14.76 11.06 0.63
N TYR A 486 -14.96 11.78 1.72
CA TYR A 486 -15.28 11.20 3.02
C TYR A 486 -16.53 11.85 3.60
N SER A 487 -17.16 11.14 4.55
CA SER A 487 -18.31 11.65 5.27
C SER A 487 -17.86 12.64 6.35
N THR A 488 -18.46 13.81 6.37
CA THR A 488 -18.20 14.86 7.36
C THR A 488 -19.22 14.82 8.50
N THR A 489 -18.82 15.27 9.68
CA THR A 489 -19.76 15.58 10.77
C THR A 489 -20.42 16.95 10.54
N GLN A 490 -21.61 17.18 11.09
CA GLN A 490 -22.37 18.44 10.85
C GLN A 490 -21.57 19.71 11.20
N ASP A 491 -20.65 19.64 12.16
CA ASP A 491 -19.83 20.79 12.62
C ASP A 491 -18.48 20.92 11.90
N CYS A 492 -18.17 20.03 10.96
CA CYS A 492 -16.90 20.11 10.24
C CYS A 492 -16.95 21.29 9.24
N GLY A 493 -15.96 22.20 9.33
CA GLY A 493 -15.88 23.39 8.47
C GLY A 493 -15.61 23.11 6.98
N PHE A 494 -15.49 21.84 6.58
CA PHE A 494 -15.31 21.41 5.20
C PHE A 494 -16.64 21.00 4.57
N LYS A 495 -17.00 21.66 3.48
CA LYS A 495 -18.25 21.38 2.76
C LYS A 495 -18.04 21.25 1.27
N LEU A 496 -18.65 20.22 0.68
CA LEU A 496 -18.66 19.98 -0.76
C LEU A 496 -20.00 20.40 -1.36
N TYR A 497 -19.94 21.22 -2.39
CA TYR A 497 -21.07 21.60 -3.21
C TYR A 497 -20.89 21.08 -4.63
N GLN A 498 -22.01 20.95 -5.34
CA GLN A 498 -22.03 20.54 -6.74
C GLN A 498 -22.98 21.43 -7.53
N GLN A 499 -22.57 21.83 -8.72
CA GLN A 499 -23.47 22.38 -9.72
C GLN A 499 -24.34 21.27 -10.32
N GLY A 500 -25.65 21.48 -10.38
CA GLY A 500 -26.55 20.49 -10.96
C GLY A 500 -26.30 20.24 -12.44
N ASN A 501 -26.58 19.01 -12.88
CA ASN A 501 -26.33 18.61 -14.27
C ASN A 501 -27.10 19.49 -15.26
N GLY A 502 -26.39 20.10 -16.21
CA GLY A 502 -26.92 21.07 -17.18
C GLY A 502 -27.48 22.35 -16.54
N GLN A 503 -27.14 22.67 -15.29
CA GLN A 503 -27.71 23.81 -14.55
C GLN A 503 -26.77 24.99 -14.49
N TYR A 504 -26.98 25.95 -15.40
CA TYR A 504 -26.23 27.21 -15.41
C TYR A 504 -27.04 28.39 -14.88
N SER A 505 -28.33 28.21 -14.58
CA SER A 505 -29.25 29.27 -14.13
C SER A 505 -30.16 28.80 -13.00
N TRP A 506 -30.78 29.76 -12.30
CA TRP A 506 -31.71 29.52 -11.19
C TRP A 506 -32.96 28.73 -11.65
N ARG A 507 -33.48 27.85 -10.78
CA ARG A 507 -34.62 26.94 -11.06
C ARG A 507 -35.90 27.29 -10.27
N GLY A 508 -36.99 26.58 -10.57
CA GLY A 508 -38.29 26.69 -9.90
C GLY A 508 -39.22 27.72 -10.54
N LEU A 509 -40.51 27.71 -10.17
CA LEU A 509 -41.54 28.59 -10.77
C LEU A 509 -41.20 30.08 -10.71
N GLN A 510 -40.42 30.48 -9.69
CA GLN A 510 -39.98 31.86 -9.50
C GLN A 510 -38.54 32.09 -9.92
N GLY A 511 -37.85 31.06 -10.43
CA GLY A 511 -36.43 31.09 -10.77
C GLY A 511 -35.57 31.49 -9.57
N LYS A 512 -35.78 30.87 -8.39
CA LYS A 512 -35.09 31.20 -7.12
C LYS A 512 -34.28 30.05 -6.51
N ASN A 513 -34.37 28.86 -7.07
CA ASN A 513 -33.62 27.70 -6.57
C ASN A 513 -32.19 27.77 -7.11
N PRO A 514 -31.17 27.71 -6.24
CA PRO A 514 -29.79 27.86 -6.66
C PRO A 514 -29.36 26.68 -7.55
N PRO A 515 -28.49 26.92 -8.56
CA PRO A 515 -27.97 25.88 -9.44
C PRO A 515 -26.93 25.00 -8.74
N VAL A 516 -26.44 25.45 -7.59
CA VAL A 516 -25.46 24.76 -6.75
C VAL A 516 -26.16 24.26 -5.48
N TYR A 517 -25.92 23.01 -5.13
CA TYR A 517 -26.44 22.39 -3.91
C TYR A 517 -25.32 21.67 -3.16
N GLU A 518 -25.50 21.48 -1.86
CA GLU A 518 -24.53 20.76 -1.02
C GLU A 518 -24.63 19.26 -1.27
N ARG A 519 -23.48 18.60 -1.48
CA ARG A 519 -23.35 17.15 -1.29
C ARG A 519 -23.35 16.93 0.23
N GLN A 520 -24.55 16.76 0.79
CA GLN A 520 -24.80 16.74 2.22
C GLN A 520 -23.83 15.81 2.96
N GLY A 521 -23.10 16.36 3.94
CA GLY A 521 -22.17 15.60 4.76
C GLY A 521 -20.96 15.05 4.00
N LYS A 522 -20.48 15.73 2.95
CA LYS A 522 -19.32 15.32 2.16
C LYS A 522 -18.24 16.39 2.06
N SER A 523 -17.01 15.92 1.92
CA SER A 523 -15.83 16.72 1.57
C SER A 523 -14.87 15.88 0.73
N VAL A 524 -14.20 16.51 -0.23
CA VAL A 524 -13.14 15.84 -1.02
C VAL A 524 -11.86 15.73 -0.19
N LYS A 525 -10.97 14.79 -0.52
CA LYS A 525 -9.63 14.75 0.06
C LYS A 525 -8.76 15.87 -0.52
N PHE A 526 -8.53 16.91 0.26
CA PHE A 526 -7.65 18.02 -0.11
C PHE A 526 -6.78 18.48 1.06
N PHE A 527 -5.75 19.25 0.73
CA PHE A 527 -4.93 19.99 1.70
C PHE A 527 -4.39 21.30 1.11
N ALA A 528 -4.18 22.28 1.97
CA ALA A 528 -3.64 23.60 1.63
C ALA A 528 -2.34 23.88 2.39
N THR A 529 -1.31 24.29 1.65
CA THR A 529 -0.01 24.65 2.21
C THR A 529 0.14 26.16 2.30
N TYR A 530 0.82 26.64 3.35
CA TYR A 530 1.09 28.06 3.58
C TYR A 530 2.60 28.29 3.59
N ALA A 531 2.98 29.55 3.41
CA ALA A 531 4.35 30.04 3.45
C ALA A 531 4.99 29.89 4.83
#